data_AF-A0AAD1TMD3-F1
#
_entry.id   AF-A0AAD1TMD3-F1
#
_cell.length_a   1.000
_cell.length_b   1.000
_cell.length_c   1.000
_cell.angle_alpha   90.00
_cell.angle_beta   90.00
_cell.angle_gamma   90.00
#
_symmetry.space_group_name_H-M   'P 1'
#
loop_
_entity.id
_entity.type
_entity.pdbx_description
1 polymer ?
#
loop_
_entity_poly.entity_id
_entity_poly.type
_entity_poly.pdbx_seq_one_letter_code
_entity_poly.pdbx_strand_id
1 'polypeptide(L)'
;MLPLPLSATVGKQLQRLINNYIWEYKRPRLPNILLQIPVNRGGTGLPNIVLYHKAALLEAAIKLHAPSHTFQWVDMENNYSPRSSVVDVLWTPRHLRDKNTPMLPTTRLTLQMWDYLHKRHTSTTKFSSWAPITTLHSISPWLSLHKWKDKGITHITDICQQGTILPFPDIQLKYTLPPNYIFPYLQLKSIIKEKDKQLLIILIMAARNLIACHWKQQICPTPQQLLHKTQQYLRHEMLITSTPSRRNITHNNWQRWSNYTTDSQIPG
;
A
#
# COMPACT_ATOMS: atom_id res chain seq x y z
N MET A 1 -7.24 -23.39 1.45
CA MET A 1 -5.87 -23.94 1.57
C MET A 1 -5.24 -23.35 2.82
N LEU A 2 -4.71 -24.19 3.73
CA LEU A 2 -3.94 -23.70 4.87
C LEU A 2 -2.59 -23.16 4.38
N PRO A 3 -2.11 -22.02 4.90
CA PRO A 3 -0.84 -21.42 4.51
C PRO A 3 0.33 -22.23 5.12
N LEU A 4 0.72 -23.31 4.45
CA LEU A 4 1.86 -24.14 4.87
C LEU A 4 3.17 -23.57 4.32
N PRO A 5 4.27 -23.55 5.11
CA PRO A 5 5.55 -23.07 4.65
C PRO A 5 6.10 -23.95 3.52
N LEU A 6 6.14 -23.43 2.30
CA LEU A 6 6.86 -24.06 1.21
C LEU A 6 8.27 -23.48 1.13
N SER A 7 9.28 -24.28 1.46
CA SER A 7 10.67 -23.88 1.22
C SER A 7 10.87 -23.65 -0.29
N ALA A 8 11.62 -22.60 -0.65
CA ALA A 8 11.94 -22.29 -2.03
C ALA A 8 12.70 -23.43 -2.73
N THR A 9 13.45 -24.24 -1.99
CA THR A 9 14.14 -25.42 -2.52
C THR A 9 13.15 -26.50 -2.93
N VAL A 10 12.20 -26.82 -2.06
CA VAL A 10 11.15 -27.82 -2.30
C VAL A 10 10.26 -27.39 -3.47
N GLY A 11 9.85 -26.12 -3.52
CA GLY A 11 9.07 -25.60 -4.65
C GLY A 11 9.81 -25.73 -6.00
N LYS A 12 11.12 -25.46 -6.03
CA LYS A 12 11.94 -25.65 -7.24
C LYS A 12 12.12 -27.13 -7.59
N GLN A 13 12.30 -28.00 -6.60
CA GLN A 13 12.40 -29.46 -6.81
C GLN A 13 11.11 -30.02 -7.39
N LEU A 14 9.95 -29.67 -6.83
CA LEU A 14 8.66 -30.09 -7.36
C LEU A 14 8.44 -29.58 -8.78
N GLN A 15 8.77 -28.31 -9.05
CA GLN A 15 8.66 -27.77 -10.42
C GLN A 15 9.57 -28.53 -11.40
N ARG A 16 10.78 -28.92 -10.98
CA ARG A 16 11.68 -29.75 -11.79
C ARG A 16 11.09 -31.13 -12.06
N LEU A 17 10.51 -31.78 -11.05
CA LEU A 17 9.86 -33.08 -11.22
C LEU A 17 8.68 -33.01 -12.19
N ILE A 18 7.83 -31.98 -12.08
CA ILE A 18 6.74 -31.75 -13.03
C ILE A 18 7.27 -31.55 -14.45
N ASN A 19 8.29 -30.70 -14.61
CA ASN A 19 8.87 -30.46 -15.94
C ASN A 19 9.49 -31.74 -16.52
N ASN A 20 10.21 -32.52 -15.71
CA ASN A 20 10.77 -33.80 -16.13
C ASN A 20 9.67 -34.79 -16.52
N TYR A 21 8.58 -34.85 -15.77
CA TYR A 21 7.44 -35.70 -16.07
C TYR A 21 6.80 -35.36 -17.42
N ILE A 22 6.52 -34.06 -17.67
CA ILE A 22 5.92 -33.58 -18.92
C ILE A 22 6.79 -33.91 -20.14
N TRP A 23 8.11 -33.86 -19.97
CA TRP A 23 9.06 -34.15 -21.04
C TRP A 23 9.56 -35.60 -21.04
N GLU A 24 9.01 -36.49 -20.21
CA GLU A 24 9.49 -37.89 -20.07
C GLU A 24 11.01 -37.97 -19.81
N TYR A 25 11.55 -37.07 -18.98
CA TYR A 25 12.98 -36.91 -18.71
C TYR A 25 13.84 -36.58 -19.95
N LYS A 26 13.24 -36.20 -21.08
CA LYS A 26 13.91 -35.73 -22.30
C LYS A 26 14.19 -34.22 -22.23
N ARG A 27 15.00 -33.72 -23.18
CA ARG A 27 15.30 -32.28 -23.28
C ARG A 27 14.01 -31.49 -23.56
N PRO A 28 13.71 -30.41 -22.79
CA PRO A 28 12.53 -29.58 -23.00
C PRO A 28 12.52 -28.98 -24.41
N ARG A 29 11.39 -29.12 -25.13
CA ARG A 29 11.23 -28.51 -26.47
C ARG A 29 10.82 -27.04 -26.39
N LEU A 30 10.19 -26.66 -25.28
CA LEU A 30 9.73 -25.30 -25.02
C LEU A 30 10.29 -24.78 -23.70
N PRO A 31 10.61 -23.48 -23.61
CA PRO A 31 11.01 -22.87 -22.35
C PRO A 31 9.85 -22.85 -21.35
N ASN A 32 10.15 -23.05 -20.06
CA ASN A 32 9.16 -23.10 -18.98
C ASN A 32 8.27 -21.86 -18.88
N ILE A 33 8.78 -20.69 -19.27
CA ILE A 33 8.01 -19.44 -19.26
C ILE A 33 6.83 -19.54 -20.22
N LEU A 34 7.04 -20.08 -21.43
CA LEU A 34 5.97 -20.26 -22.43
C LEU A 34 4.98 -21.33 -21.99
N LEU A 35 5.44 -22.40 -21.32
CA LEU A 35 4.54 -23.42 -20.77
C LEU A 35 3.58 -22.83 -19.71
N GLN A 36 4.06 -21.88 -18.91
CA GLN A 36 3.30 -21.24 -17.83
C GLN A 36 2.31 -20.16 -18.32
N ILE A 37 2.36 -19.78 -19.60
CA ILE A 37 1.40 -18.84 -20.18
C ILE A 37 0.01 -19.51 -20.20
N PRO A 38 -1.07 -18.77 -19.87
CA PRO A 38 -2.42 -19.31 -19.91
C PRO A 38 -2.86 -19.71 -21.32
N VAL A 39 -3.78 -20.65 -21.42
CA VAL A 39 -4.25 -21.24 -22.69
C VAL A 39 -4.83 -20.17 -23.64
N ASN A 40 -5.49 -19.16 -23.08
CA ASN A 40 -6.04 -18.02 -23.84
C ASN A 40 -4.98 -17.13 -24.53
N ARG A 41 -3.71 -17.24 -24.15
CA ARG A 41 -2.58 -16.54 -24.76
C ARG A 41 -1.66 -17.49 -25.55
N GLY A 42 -2.16 -18.67 -25.92
CA GLY A 42 -1.41 -19.67 -26.70
C GLY A 42 -0.37 -20.45 -25.91
N GLY A 43 -0.43 -20.43 -24.57
CA GLY A 43 0.41 -21.27 -23.72
C GLY A 43 -0.28 -22.59 -23.31
N THR A 44 0.39 -23.37 -22.46
CA THR A 44 -0.15 -24.65 -21.96
C THR A 44 -0.83 -24.55 -20.59
N GLY A 45 -0.78 -23.39 -19.93
CA GLY A 45 -1.36 -23.19 -18.61
C GLY A 45 -0.65 -23.96 -17.50
N LEU A 46 0.63 -24.30 -17.67
CA LEU A 46 1.39 -25.09 -16.70
C LEU A 46 1.49 -24.33 -15.36
N PRO A 47 1.07 -24.93 -14.22
CA PRO A 47 1.16 -24.25 -12.95
C PRO A 47 2.60 -24.01 -12.52
N ASN A 48 2.87 -22.80 -12.04
CA ASN A 48 4.09 -22.46 -11.33
C ASN A 48 3.83 -22.60 -9.83
N ILE A 49 4.41 -23.63 -9.20
CA ILE A 49 4.15 -23.97 -7.80
C ILE A 49 4.52 -22.81 -6.86
N VAL A 50 5.62 -22.12 -7.14
CA VAL A 50 6.08 -21.01 -6.29
C VAL A 50 5.10 -19.84 -6.37
N LEU A 51 4.60 -19.51 -7.57
CA LEU A 51 3.59 -18.47 -7.74
C LEU A 51 2.24 -18.89 -7.13
N TYR A 52 1.85 -20.15 -7.27
CA TYR A 52 0.63 -20.67 -6.68
C TYR A 52 0.66 -20.63 -5.15
N HIS A 53 1.78 -21.01 -4.55
CA HIS A 53 1.98 -20.91 -3.10
C HIS A 53 1.87 -19.45 -2.62
N LYS A 54 2.50 -18.51 -3.35
CA LYS A 54 2.40 -17.07 -3.07
C LYS A 54 0.95 -16.56 -3.16
N ALA A 55 0.21 -16.99 -4.18
CA ALA A 55 -1.19 -16.64 -4.34
C ALA A 55 -2.06 -17.21 -3.20
N ALA A 56 -1.81 -18.44 -2.76
CA ALA A 56 -2.51 -19.05 -1.63
C ALA A 56 -2.24 -18.29 -0.31
N LEU A 57 -1.01 -17.80 -0.09
CA LEU A 57 -0.68 -16.96 1.07
C LEU A 57 -1.41 -15.61 1.03
N LEU A 58 -1.56 -15.02 -0.16
CA LEU A 58 -2.34 -13.81 -0.35
C LEU A 58 -3.83 -14.04 -0.12
N GLU A 59 -4.37 -15.15 -0.60
CA GLU A 59 -5.75 -15.56 -0.34
C GLU A 59 -6.00 -15.73 1.16
N ALA A 60 -5.05 -16.34 1.89
CA ALA A 60 -5.11 -16.41 3.34
C ALA A 60 -5.10 -15.01 3.99
N ALA A 61 -4.25 -14.10 3.50
CA ALA A 61 -4.22 -12.72 4.00
C ALA A 61 -5.56 -11.98 3.79
N ILE A 62 -6.22 -12.21 2.65
CA ILE A 62 -7.57 -11.67 2.39
C ILE A 62 -8.58 -12.26 3.38
N LYS A 63 -8.54 -13.58 3.62
CA LYS A 63 -9.45 -14.26 4.54
C LYS A 63 -9.30 -13.81 6.00
N LEU A 64 -8.13 -13.32 6.40
CA LEU A 64 -7.96 -12.71 7.73
C LEU A 64 -8.90 -11.52 7.96
N HIS A 65 -9.34 -10.83 6.90
CA HIS A 65 -10.24 -9.68 7.00
C HIS A 65 -11.72 -10.08 7.08
N ALA A 66 -12.03 -11.37 6.99
CA ALA A 66 -13.39 -11.85 7.15
C ALA A 66 -13.89 -11.57 8.57
N PRO A 67 -15.20 -11.33 8.75
CA PRO A 67 -15.76 -11.14 10.08
C PRO A 67 -15.51 -12.37 10.96
N SER A 68 -15.45 -12.16 12.27
CA SER A 68 -15.27 -13.22 13.26
C SER A 68 -16.28 -14.35 13.03
N HIS A 69 -15.87 -15.60 13.25
CA HIS A 69 -16.68 -16.82 13.04
C HIS A 69 -16.91 -17.22 11.58
N THR A 70 -16.41 -16.48 10.59
CA THR A 70 -16.46 -16.93 9.18
C THR A 70 -15.52 -18.11 8.94
N PHE A 71 -14.35 -18.06 9.56
CA PHE A 71 -13.31 -19.06 9.40
C PHE A 71 -12.74 -19.42 10.78
N GLN A 72 -13.03 -20.63 11.26
CA GLN A 72 -12.59 -21.10 12.58
C GLN A 72 -11.08 -20.98 12.79
N TRP A 73 -10.27 -21.22 11.74
CA TRP A 73 -8.82 -21.08 11.83
C TRP A 73 -8.38 -19.63 12.09
N VAL A 74 -9.08 -18.64 11.53
CA VAL A 74 -8.80 -17.21 11.78
C VAL A 74 -9.13 -16.85 13.22
N ASP A 75 -10.23 -17.38 13.75
CA ASP A 75 -10.60 -17.17 15.15
C ASP A 75 -9.55 -17.78 16.09
N MET A 76 -9.02 -18.97 15.75
CA MET A 76 -7.90 -19.58 16.48
C MET A 76 -6.63 -18.70 16.42
N GLU A 77 -6.29 -18.12 15.26
CA GLU A 77 -5.13 -17.22 15.16
C GLU A 77 -5.32 -15.94 15.99
N ASN A 78 -6.51 -15.37 16.00
CA ASN A 78 -6.84 -14.19 16.81
C ASN A 78 -6.81 -14.51 18.30
N ASN A 79 -7.34 -15.66 18.72
CA ASN A 79 -7.33 -16.09 20.12
C ASN A 79 -5.91 -16.35 20.64
N TYR A 80 -5.00 -16.78 19.77
CA TYR A 80 -3.59 -16.98 20.14
C TYR A 80 -2.83 -15.66 20.38
N SER A 81 -3.29 -14.56 19.77
CA SER A 81 -2.66 -13.23 19.86
C SER A 81 -3.52 -12.26 20.70
N PRO A 82 -3.39 -12.26 22.04
CA PRO A 82 -4.27 -11.47 22.91
C PRO A 82 -4.02 -9.95 22.85
N ARG A 83 -2.87 -9.51 22.31
CA ARG A 83 -2.45 -8.09 22.34
C ARG A 83 -2.94 -7.27 21.13
N SER A 84 -3.22 -7.93 20.01
CA SER A 84 -3.59 -7.27 18.75
C SER A 84 -4.28 -8.25 17.82
N SER A 85 -5.30 -7.77 17.10
CA SER A 85 -5.91 -8.53 16.00
C SER A 85 -4.85 -8.85 14.95
N VAL A 86 -4.90 -10.05 14.39
CA VAL A 86 -3.96 -10.48 13.34
C VAL A 86 -4.01 -9.55 12.12
N VAL A 87 -5.20 -8.99 11.82
CA VAL A 87 -5.40 -8.03 10.74
C VAL A 87 -4.67 -6.71 11.00
N ASP A 88 -4.69 -6.22 12.23
CA ASP A 88 -3.98 -4.99 12.62
C ASP A 88 -2.48 -5.13 12.41
N VAL A 89 -1.94 -6.29 12.75
CA VAL A 89 -0.51 -6.60 12.58
C VAL A 89 -0.13 -6.63 11.09
N LEU A 90 -1.00 -7.16 10.23
CA LEU A 90 -0.78 -7.21 8.77
C LEU A 90 -0.56 -5.81 8.19
N TRP A 91 -1.38 -4.84 8.58
CA TRP A 91 -1.29 -3.46 8.09
C TRP A 91 -0.29 -2.58 8.84
N THR A 92 0.24 -3.07 9.96
CA THR A 92 1.32 -2.40 10.69
C THR A 92 2.65 -2.65 9.96
N PRO A 93 3.47 -1.60 9.71
CA PRO A 93 4.74 -1.78 9.03
C PRO A 93 5.72 -2.59 9.90
N ARG A 94 6.56 -3.42 9.26
CA ARG A 94 7.47 -4.36 9.93
C ARG A 94 8.30 -3.75 11.08
N HIS A 95 8.75 -2.51 10.94
CA HIS A 95 9.60 -1.83 11.94
C HIS A 95 8.83 -1.42 13.21
N LEU A 96 7.50 -1.32 13.16
CA LEU A 96 6.64 -0.98 14.30
C LEU A 96 5.99 -2.20 14.96
N ARG A 97 6.14 -3.40 14.39
CA ARG A 97 5.58 -4.61 14.97
C ARG A 97 6.38 -5.02 16.22
N ASP A 98 5.67 -5.38 17.28
CA ASP A 98 6.30 -5.96 18.47
C ASP A 98 6.86 -7.36 18.13
N LYS A 99 8.19 -7.50 18.23
CA LYS A 99 8.92 -8.74 17.93
C LYS A 99 8.57 -9.85 18.92
N ASN A 100 8.08 -9.50 20.10
CA ASN A 100 7.76 -10.43 21.18
C ASN A 100 6.30 -10.90 21.13
N THR A 101 5.52 -10.48 20.13
CA THR A 101 4.14 -10.95 19.97
C THR A 101 4.15 -12.45 19.64
N PRO A 102 3.52 -13.30 20.47
CA PRO A 102 3.39 -14.72 20.14
C PRO A 102 2.47 -14.84 18.93
N MET A 103 2.98 -15.43 17.84
CA MET A 103 2.23 -15.63 16.60
C MET A 103 2.45 -17.05 16.11
N LEU A 104 1.37 -17.65 15.59
CA LEU A 104 1.42 -18.96 14.95
C LEU A 104 2.33 -18.95 13.72
N PRO A 105 2.95 -20.08 13.36
CA PRO A 105 3.83 -20.18 12.19
C PRO A 105 3.12 -19.80 10.88
N THR A 106 1.84 -20.13 10.74
CA THR A 106 0.98 -19.81 9.60
C THR A 106 0.86 -18.30 9.41
N THR A 107 0.50 -17.57 10.46
CA THR A 107 0.39 -16.10 10.45
C THR A 107 1.73 -15.43 10.17
N ARG A 108 2.82 -15.98 10.74
CA ARG A 108 4.16 -15.45 10.50
C ARG A 108 4.56 -15.55 9.03
N LEU A 109 4.22 -16.66 8.39
CA LEU A 109 4.48 -16.89 6.97
C LEU A 109 3.68 -15.94 6.08
N THR A 110 2.38 -15.77 6.36
CA THR A 110 1.53 -14.82 5.62
C THR A 110 2.03 -13.39 5.78
N LEU A 111 2.46 -12.99 6.98
CA LEU A 111 3.06 -11.68 7.24
C LEU A 111 4.39 -11.47 6.51
N GLN A 112 5.28 -12.46 6.50
CA GLN A 112 6.54 -12.37 5.78
C GLN A 112 6.32 -12.20 4.28
N MET A 113 5.36 -12.94 3.73
CA MET A 113 4.98 -12.84 2.33
C MET A 113 4.33 -11.48 2.02
N TRP A 114 3.46 -11.01 2.90
CA TRP A 114 2.86 -9.69 2.82
C TRP A 114 3.93 -8.58 2.81
N ASP A 115 4.88 -8.61 3.74
CA ASP A 115 5.99 -7.65 3.79
C ASP A 115 6.85 -7.70 2.51
N TYR A 116 7.12 -8.90 2.00
CA TYR A 116 7.87 -9.09 0.76
C TYR A 116 7.16 -8.44 -0.43
N LEU A 117 5.85 -8.66 -0.56
CA LEU A 117 5.04 -8.05 -1.62
C LEU A 117 4.91 -6.54 -1.44
N HIS A 118 4.67 -6.09 -0.21
CA HIS A 118 4.57 -4.67 0.11
C HIS A 118 5.87 -3.96 -0.28
N LYS A 119 7.05 -4.51 0.06
CA LYS A 119 8.35 -3.96 -0.37
C LYS A 119 8.53 -3.93 -1.89
N ARG A 120 7.96 -4.90 -2.62
CA ARG A 120 8.14 -5.05 -4.06
C ARG A 120 7.15 -4.22 -4.90
N HIS A 121 5.95 -3.99 -4.39
CA HIS A 121 4.83 -3.41 -5.15
C HIS A 121 4.29 -2.08 -4.60
N THR A 122 4.62 -1.68 -3.37
CA THR A 122 4.13 -0.40 -2.81
C THR A 122 5.25 0.64 -2.77
N SER A 123 5.13 1.65 -3.64
CA SER A 123 6.03 2.82 -3.68
C SER A 123 5.35 4.12 -3.20
N THR A 124 4.06 4.11 -2.85
CA THR A 124 3.27 5.36 -2.85
C THR A 124 2.52 5.72 -1.56
N THR A 125 2.15 4.79 -0.68
CA THR A 125 1.42 5.15 0.56
C THR A 125 2.05 4.58 1.83
N LYS A 126 2.49 5.46 2.74
CA LYS A 126 3.07 5.04 4.04
C LYS A 126 2.06 4.34 4.97
N PHE A 127 0.75 4.53 4.73
CA PHE A 127 -0.31 3.84 5.48
C PHE A 127 -1.42 3.42 4.53
N SER A 128 -1.94 2.22 4.78
CA SER A 128 -3.21 1.76 4.23
C SER A 128 -4.37 2.37 5.01
N SER A 129 -5.53 2.52 4.37
CA SER A 129 -6.78 2.91 5.06
C SER A 129 -7.16 1.92 6.17
N TRP A 130 -6.72 0.67 6.08
CA TRP A 130 -6.99 -0.39 7.05
C TRP A 130 -5.97 -0.46 8.19
N ALA A 131 -4.93 0.37 8.15
CA ALA A 131 -3.93 0.40 9.22
C ALA A 131 -4.57 0.88 10.54
N PRO A 132 -4.21 0.26 11.67
CA PRO A 132 -4.71 0.69 12.96
C PRO A 132 -4.15 2.07 13.28
N ILE A 133 -4.93 2.90 13.98
CA ILE A 133 -4.56 4.28 14.28
C ILE A 133 -3.27 4.36 15.10
N THR A 134 -2.96 3.34 15.90
CA THR A 134 -1.71 3.22 16.67
C THR A 134 -0.45 3.32 15.79
N THR A 135 -0.53 2.94 14.51
CA THR A 135 0.60 3.09 13.57
C THR A 135 1.01 4.55 13.36
N LEU A 136 0.08 5.50 13.54
CA LEU A 136 0.32 6.94 13.41
C LEU A 136 1.18 7.50 14.56
N HIS A 137 1.30 6.79 15.69
CA HIS A 137 2.18 7.19 16.80
C HIS A 137 3.64 7.32 16.35
N SER A 138 4.06 6.53 15.35
CA SER A 138 5.41 6.60 14.77
C SER A 138 5.71 7.95 14.10
N ILE A 139 4.69 8.66 13.64
CA ILE A 139 4.82 9.98 13.03
C ILE A 139 4.58 11.09 14.05
N SER A 140 3.77 10.84 15.07
CA SER A 140 3.46 11.81 16.11
C SER A 140 3.34 11.14 17.48
N PRO A 141 4.45 11.07 18.22
CA PRO A 141 4.52 10.44 19.55
C PRO A 141 3.65 11.13 20.61
N TRP A 142 3.32 12.41 20.41
CA TRP A 142 2.53 13.22 21.33
C TRP A 142 1.01 13.00 21.19
N LEU A 143 0.56 12.26 20.17
CA LEU A 143 -0.85 11.99 19.98
C LEU A 143 -1.28 10.85 20.93
N SER A 144 -2.18 11.15 21.87
CA SER A 144 -2.71 10.16 22.83
C SER A 144 -3.69 9.18 22.15
N LEU A 145 -3.18 8.37 21.23
CA LEU A 145 -3.96 7.45 20.38
C LEU A 145 -4.60 6.30 21.16
N HIS A 146 -4.05 5.97 22.32
CA HIS A 146 -4.68 5.02 23.25
C HIS A 146 -6.07 5.50 23.68
N LYS A 147 -6.23 6.80 23.97
CA LYS A 147 -7.53 7.39 24.34
C LYS A 147 -8.55 7.37 23.19
N TRP A 148 -8.07 7.28 21.95
CA TRP A 148 -8.93 7.17 20.76
C TRP A 148 -9.40 5.73 20.56
N LYS A 149 -8.50 4.78 20.81
CA LYS A 149 -8.81 3.35 20.83
C LYS A 149 -9.86 3.03 21.91
N ASP A 150 -9.72 3.59 23.10
CA ASP A 150 -10.67 3.40 24.21
C ASP A 150 -12.08 3.90 23.86
N LYS A 151 -12.20 4.82 22.91
CA LYS A 151 -13.47 5.37 22.40
C LYS A 151 -13.99 4.65 21.15
N GLY A 152 -13.34 3.55 20.77
CA GLY A 152 -13.75 2.71 19.65
C GLY A 152 -13.22 3.16 18.28
N ILE A 153 -12.28 4.11 18.21
CA ILE A 153 -11.64 4.47 16.94
C ILE A 153 -10.39 3.60 16.79
N THR A 154 -10.47 2.54 15.99
CA THR A 154 -9.38 1.56 15.87
C THR A 154 -8.63 1.68 14.54
N HIS A 155 -9.32 1.99 13.43
CA HIS A 155 -8.72 2.02 12.09
C HIS A 155 -8.77 3.41 11.44
N ILE A 156 -7.90 3.66 10.47
CA ILE A 156 -7.91 4.91 9.69
C ILE A 156 -9.22 5.05 8.88
N THR A 157 -9.84 3.95 8.45
CA THR A 157 -11.17 3.91 7.80
C THR A 157 -12.28 4.53 8.64
N ASP A 158 -12.14 4.48 9.97
CA ASP A 158 -13.15 5.01 10.88
C ASP A 158 -13.23 6.54 10.84
N ILE A 159 -12.12 7.17 10.42
CA ILE A 159 -11.93 8.60 10.26
C ILE A 159 -12.07 9.00 8.79
N CYS A 160 -11.77 8.08 7.86
CA CYS A 160 -11.78 8.30 6.42
C CYS A 160 -12.86 7.47 5.73
N GLN A 161 -13.98 8.08 5.36
CA GLN A 161 -14.99 7.45 4.50
C GLN A 161 -14.73 7.82 3.03
N GLN A 162 -14.72 6.81 2.16
CA GLN A 162 -14.63 6.96 0.69
C GLN A 162 -13.47 7.87 0.22
N GLY A 163 -12.30 7.77 0.86
CA GLY A 163 -11.11 8.54 0.47
C GLY A 163 -11.11 10.00 0.93
N THR A 164 -12.11 10.44 1.69
CA THR A 164 -12.18 11.77 2.29
C THR A 164 -12.18 11.68 3.82
N ILE A 165 -11.57 12.68 4.47
CA ILE A 165 -11.48 12.75 5.93
C ILE A 165 -12.79 13.37 6.43
N LEU A 166 -13.53 12.65 7.27
CA LEU A 166 -14.77 13.14 7.88
C LEU A 166 -14.50 14.43 8.66
N PRO A 167 -15.39 15.45 8.58
CA PRO A 167 -15.21 16.67 9.36
C PRO A 167 -15.37 16.37 10.86
N PHE A 168 -14.73 17.17 11.70
CA PHE A 168 -14.70 16.93 13.14
C PHE A 168 -16.09 16.78 13.80
N PRO A 169 -17.12 17.59 13.46
CA PRO A 169 -18.46 17.45 14.05
C PRO A 169 -19.06 16.06 13.83
N ASP A 170 -18.87 15.46 12.66
CA ASP A 170 -19.45 14.15 12.33
C ASP A 170 -18.75 13.03 13.12
N ILE A 171 -17.43 13.13 13.29
CA ILE A 171 -16.66 12.20 14.13
C ILE A 171 -17.04 12.39 15.60
N GLN A 172 -17.30 13.64 16.01
CA GLN A 172 -17.72 13.97 17.37
C GLN A 172 -19.07 13.33 17.70
N LEU A 173 -20.03 13.41 16.78
CA LEU A 173 -21.34 12.77 16.91
C LEU A 173 -21.21 11.24 16.92
N LYS A 174 -20.36 10.67 16.04
CA LYS A 174 -20.22 9.22 15.89
C LYS A 174 -19.51 8.53 17.07
N TYR A 175 -18.49 9.17 17.65
CA TYR A 175 -17.65 8.57 18.71
C TYR A 175 -17.74 9.31 20.05
N THR A 176 -18.66 10.26 20.21
CA THR A 176 -18.83 11.07 21.43
C THR A 176 -17.51 11.70 21.92
N LEU A 177 -16.75 12.29 21.00
CA LEU A 177 -15.47 12.93 21.33
C LEU A 177 -15.70 14.28 22.05
N PRO A 178 -14.94 14.60 23.11
CA PRO A 178 -14.90 15.93 23.68
C PRO A 178 -14.30 16.95 22.68
N PRO A 179 -14.67 18.24 22.78
CA PRO A 179 -14.15 19.29 21.91
C PRO A 179 -12.63 19.48 22.03
N ASN A 180 -12.01 19.03 23.14
CA ASN A 180 -10.56 19.09 23.35
C ASN A 180 -9.76 18.25 22.34
N TYR A 181 -10.42 17.35 21.59
CA TYR A 181 -9.78 16.50 20.59
C TYR A 181 -9.69 17.12 19.19
N ILE A 182 -10.16 18.36 19.00
CA ILE A 182 -10.06 19.10 17.73
C ILE A 182 -8.61 19.20 17.26
N PHE A 183 -7.69 19.60 18.15
CA PHE A 183 -6.30 19.81 17.79
C PHE A 183 -5.59 18.49 17.39
N PRO A 184 -5.69 17.40 18.18
CA PRO A 184 -5.29 16.06 17.75
C PRO A 184 -5.86 15.62 16.38
N TYR A 185 -7.14 15.90 16.12
CA TYR A 185 -7.78 15.60 14.84
C TYR A 185 -7.18 16.42 13.69
N LEU A 186 -6.92 17.73 13.90
CA LEU A 186 -6.30 18.58 12.89
C LEU A 186 -4.88 18.14 12.56
N GLN A 187 -4.10 17.68 13.55
CA GLN A 187 -2.79 17.08 13.34
C GLN A 187 -2.88 15.78 12.54
N LEU A 188 -3.82 14.90 12.86
CA LEU A 188 -4.04 13.67 12.10
C LEU A 188 -4.46 13.99 10.65
N LYS A 189 -5.35 14.97 10.47
CA LYS A 189 -5.78 15.47 9.17
C LYS A 189 -4.61 16.07 8.39
N SER A 190 -3.69 16.79 9.04
CA SER A 190 -2.49 17.31 8.38
C SER A 190 -1.59 16.16 7.95
N ILE A 191 -1.29 15.18 8.81
CA ILE A 191 -0.43 14.02 8.47
C ILE A 191 -0.97 13.23 7.27
N ILE A 192 -2.30 13.09 7.17
CA ILE A 192 -2.96 12.44 6.03
C ILE A 192 -2.87 13.31 4.78
N LYS A 193 -3.15 14.64 4.88
CA LYS A 193 -3.14 15.58 3.73
C LYS A 193 -1.76 16.05 3.28
N GLU A 194 -0.76 16.04 4.16
CA GLU A 194 0.58 16.60 3.95
C GLU A 194 1.34 15.85 2.84
N LYS A 195 0.95 14.61 2.55
CA LYS A 195 1.51 13.80 1.48
C LYS A 195 1.15 14.31 0.06
N ASP A 196 0.04 15.04 -0.08
CA ASP A 196 -0.45 15.55 -1.39
C ASP A 196 -0.46 17.08 -1.49
N LYS A 197 -0.31 17.78 -0.35
CA LYS A 197 -0.38 19.25 -0.28
C LYS A 197 0.67 19.95 -1.15
N GLN A 198 1.92 19.45 -1.17
CA GLN A 198 2.99 20.08 -1.96
C GLN A 198 2.79 19.90 -3.47
N LEU A 199 2.38 18.70 -3.91
CA LEU A 199 2.07 18.44 -5.33
C LEU A 199 0.88 19.29 -5.81
N LEU A 200 -0.16 19.39 -4.98
CA LEU A 200 -1.36 20.16 -5.27
C LEU A 200 -1.07 21.68 -5.33
N ILE A 201 -0.22 22.19 -4.44
CA ILE A 201 0.24 23.60 -4.49
C ILE A 201 0.96 23.88 -5.83
N ILE A 202 1.86 22.99 -6.24
CA ILE A 202 2.65 23.21 -7.46
C ILE A 202 1.79 23.08 -8.72
N LEU A 203 0.81 22.16 -8.73
CA LEU A 203 -0.18 22.03 -9.79
C LEU A 203 -1.04 23.30 -9.93
N ILE A 204 -1.53 23.83 -8.79
CA ILE A 204 -2.32 25.07 -8.77
C ILE A 204 -1.48 26.26 -9.23
N MET A 205 -0.21 26.35 -8.84
CA MET A 205 0.70 27.39 -9.31
C MET A 205 0.91 27.32 -10.83
N ALA A 206 1.08 26.11 -11.38
CA ALA A 206 1.23 25.90 -12.83
C ALA A 206 -0.05 26.25 -13.59
N ALA A 207 -1.21 25.85 -13.07
CA ALA A 207 -2.52 26.19 -13.64
C ALA A 207 -2.76 27.71 -13.64
N ARG A 208 -2.50 28.38 -12.50
CA ARG A 208 -2.59 29.85 -12.39
C ARG A 208 -1.65 30.55 -13.36
N ASN A 209 -0.43 30.06 -13.52
CA ASN A 209 0.52 30.62 -14.47
C ASN A 209 0.06 30.46 -15.91
N LEU A 210 -0.47 29.30 -16.30
CA LEU A 210 -1.01 29.09 -17.64
C LEU A 210 -2.24 29.95 -17.92
N ILE A 211 -3.16 30.07 -16.98
CA ILE A 211 -4.31 30.98 -17.09
C ILE A 211 -3.81 32.42 -17.26
N ALA A 212 -2.81 32.83 -16.48
CA ALA A 212 -2.21 34.16 -16.58
C ALA A 212 -1.43 34.38 -17.89
N CYS A 213 -0.85 33.33 -18.50
CA CYS A 213 -0.20 33.44 -19.80
C CYS A 213 -1.21 33.51 -20.96
N HIS A 214 -2.32 32.77 -20.85
CA HIS A 214 -3.35 32.68 -21.89
C HIS A 214 -4.53 33.63 -21.67
N TRP A 215 -4.46 34.55 -20.70
CA TRP A 215 -5.59 35.42 -20.33
C TRP A 215 -6.13 36.31 -21.46
N LYS A 216 -5.33 36.59 -22.50
CA LYS A 216 -5.72 37.35 -23.70
C LYS A 216 -6.24 36.47 -24.85
N GLN A 217 -6.14 35.15 -24.75
CA GLN A 217 -6.55 34.20 -25.78
C GLN A 217 -7.83 33.49 -25.33
N GLN A 218 -8.80 33.29 -26.21
CA GLN A 218 -10.08 32.61 -25.88
C GLN A 218 -9.94 31.08 -25.72
N ILE A 219 -8.72 30.54 -25.72
CA ILE A 219 -8.46 29.10 -25.75
C ILE A 219 -8.14 28.62 -24.32
N CYS A 220 -8.92 27.64 -23.85
CA CYS A 220 -8.69 26.99 -22.57
C CYS A 220 -7.37 26.19 -22.60
N PRO A 221 -6.46 26.33 -21.61
CA PRO A 221 -5.21 25.60 -21.60
C PRO A 221 -5.44 24.07 -21.53
N THR A 222 -4.76 23.34 -22.40
CA THR A 222 -4.91 21.88 -22.54
C THR A 222 -4.26 21.15 -21.35
N PRO A 223 -4.78 19.99 -20.91
CA PRO A 223 -4.17 19.18 -19.85
C PRO A 223 -2.69 18.84 -20.10
N GLN A 224 -2.30 18.67 -21.36
CA GLN A 224 -0.91 18.43 -21.78
C GLN A 224 0.01 19.64 -21.53
N GLN A 225 -0.50 20.87 -21.73
CA GLN A 225 0.24 22.10 -21.45
C GLN A 225 0.44 22.29 -19.95
N LEU A 226 -0.57 21.95 -19.15
CA LEU A 226 -0.47 21.91 -17.69
C LEU A 226 0.61 20.93 -17.25
N LEU A 227 0.59 19.70 -17.78
CA LEU A 227 1.59 18.68 -17.47
C LEU A 227 3.00 19.17 -17.81
N HIS A 228 3.20 19.72 -19.01
CA HIS A 228 4.49 20.25 -19.43
C HIS A 228 4.97 21.41 -18.52
N LYS A 229 4.07 22.32 -18.12
CA LYS A 229 4.42 23.42 -17.21
C LYS A 229 4.81 22.92 -15.83
N THR A 230 4.13 21.89 -15.32
CA THR A 230 4.48 21.25 -14.04
C THR A 230 5.86 20.56 -14.10
N GLN A 231 6.22 19.95 -15.23
CA GLN A 231 7.57 19.39 -15.47
C GLN A 231 8.66 20.46 -15.48
N GLN A 232 8.37 21.66 -16.02
CA GLN A 232 9.32 22.76 -16.00
C GLN A 232 9.59 23.27 -14.59
N TYR A 233 8.55 23.41 -13.76
CA TYR A 233 8.71 23.76 -12.34
C TYR A 233 9.50 22.70 -11.57
N LEU A 234 9.28 21.43 -11.88
CA LEU A 234 10.05 20.31 -11.32
C LEU A 234 11.55 20.44 -11.66
N ARG A 235 11.89 20.69 -12.94
CA ARG A 235 13.29 20.88 -13.36
C ARG A 235 13.93 22.06 -12.62
N HIS A 236 13.18 23.14 -12.45
CA HIS A 236 13.67 24.34 -11.79
C HIS A 236 13.91 24.12 -10.28
N GLU A 237 13.00 23.43 -9.58
CA GLU A 237 13.20 23.08 -8.17
C GLU A 237 14.43 22.18 -7.97
N MET A 238 14.64 21.19 -8.85
CA MET A 238 15.81 20.31 -8.76
C MET A 238 17.13 21.11 -8.87
N LEU A 239 17.16 22.14 -9.72
CA LEU A 239 18.33 23.02 -9.88
C LEU A 239 18.56 23.92 -8.65
N ILE A 240 17.49 24.44 -8.05
CA ILE A 240 17.56 25.32 -6.86
C ILE A 240 18.00 24.54 -5.62
N THR A 241 17.60 23.27 -5.48
CA THR A 241 17.96 22.43 -4.34
C THR A 241 19.38 21.86 -4.45
N SER A 242 20.40 22.71 -4.53
CA SER A 242 21.81 22.27 -4.62
C SER A 242 22.41 21.82 -3.27
N THR A 243 21.72 22.04 -2.15
CA THR A 243 22.15 21.55 -0.83
C THR A 243 21.72 20.09 -0.58
N PRO A 244 22.63 19.21 -0.11
CA PRO A 244 22.40 17.76 -0.09
C PRO A 244 21.22 17.31 0.80
N SER A 245 20.90 18.05 1.85
CA SER A 245 19.76 17.77 2.73
C SER A 245 18.40 18.00 2.06
N ARG A 246 18.28 19.06 1.24
CA ARG A 246 17.04 19.40 0.51
C ARG A 246 16.80 18.50 -0.70
N ARG A 247 17.85 18.01 -1.37
CA ARG A 247 17.75 17.09 -2.52
C ARG A 247 16.98 15.81 -2.20
N ASN A 248 17.20 15.24 -1.02
CA ASN A 248 16.57 13.97 -0.66
C ASN A 248 15.06 14.12 -0.43
N ILE A 249 14.62 15.25 0.10
CA ILE A 249 13.20 15.54 0.37
C ILE A 249 12.46 15.82 -0.95
N THR A 250 13.05 16.65 -1.82
CA THR A 250 12.46 16.96 -3.13
C THR A 250 12.45 15.72 -4.03
N HIS A 251 13.55 14.97 -4.11
CA HIS A 251 13.61 13.74 -4.91
C HIS A 251 12.53 12.71 -4.49
N ASN A 252 12.30 12.53 -3.19
CA ASN A 252 11.31 11.56 -2.68
C ASN A 252 9.85 12.00 -2.93
N ASN A 253 9.58 13.30 -2.93
CA ASN A 253 8.25 13.82 -3.30
C ASN A 253 8.01 13.73 -4.82
N TRP A 254 9.06 13.94 -5.63
CA TRP A 254 8.98 13.96 -7.10
C TRP A 254 9.00 12.58 -7.75
N GLN A 255 9.62 11.56 -7.13
CA GLN A 255 9.47 10.17 -7.57
C GLN A 255 8.01 9.68 -7.53
N ARG A 256 7.15 10.32 -6.73
CA ARG A 256 5.72 10.01 -6.71
C ARG A 256 5.00 10.56 -7.93
N TRP A 257 5.37 11.77 -8.36
CA TRP A 257 4.81 12.41 -9.55
C TRP A 257 5.13 11.61 -10.82
N SER A 258 6.36 11.07 -10.93
CA SER A 258 6.71 10.18 -12.05
C SER A 258 5.83 8.94 -12.08
N ASN A 259 5.53 8.33 -10.93
CA ASN A 259 4.65 7.15 -10.85
C ASN A 259 3.22 7.45 -11.33
N TYR A 260 2.67 8.62 -10.99
CA TYR A 260 1.35 9.06 -11.48
C TYR A 260 1.31 9.27 -13.00
N THR A 261 2.39 9.78 -13.59
CA THR A 261 2.45 10.01 -15.05
C THR A 261 2.70 8.74 -15.85
N THR A 262 3.42 7.75 -15.28
CA THR A 262 3.67 6.46 -15.93
C THR A 262 2.43 5.56 -15.97
N ASP A 263 1.57 5.58 -14.96
CA ASP A 263 0.31 4.81 -14.98
C ASP A 263 -0.73 5.37 -15.98
N SER A 264 -0.58 6.63 -16.39
CA SER A 264 -1.40 7.23 -17.46
C SER A 264 -0.87 6.95 -18.87
N GLN A 265 0.28 6.27 -19.00
CA GLN A 265 0.83 5.79 -20.26
C GLN A 265 0.70 4.25 -20.34
N ILE A 266 -0.53 3.73 -20.32
CA ILE A 266 -0.80 2.43 -20.93
C ILE A 266 -0.91 2.68 -22.44
N PRO A 267 0.00 2.14 -23.27
CA PRO A 267 -0.15 2.22 -24.72
C PRO A 267 -1.32 1.33 -25.17
N GLY A 268 -2.15 1.87 -26.06
CA GLY A 268 -2.94 1.06 -26.99
C GLY A 268 -2.05 0.33 -27.99
#